data_AF-A0A350KNQ6-F1
#
_entry.id   AF-A0A350KNQ6-F1
#
_cell.length_a   1.000
_cell.length_b   1.000
_cell.length_c   1.000
_cell.angle_alpha   90.00
_cell.angle_beta   90.00
_cell.angle_gamma   90.00
#
_symmetry.space_group_name_H-M   'P 1'
#
loop_
_entity.id
_entity.type
_entity.pdbx_description
1 polymer ?
#
loop_
_entity_poly.entity_id
_entity_poly.type
_entity_poly.pdbx_seq_one_letter_code
_entity_poly.pdbx_strand_id
1 'polypeptide(L)'
;MATSSFMRKPNIDSRVETAEGQGAYEAARGLSQAADTTAKLVERNQRLQAAADITELKAGMASWITERENSGDIDDLPNRLTKEMAARYEGMKKQGGFYAQAMQESLPTAKAQLSGLAENAVVNATLAKNREAVNKIIANTTVLTRAEPHNMEANIESAKAQINEAFLSPKEKEELIVKLNSDVSLAVMDSELSSSPAALEQSIRKGRFKDYASVERQEQFLKIAAEKSAATTKTNVYAYLYNRFKDANGAFDYQSAVSFLRNPANQSELGLTAEGANSVGDMLYSQFTQENTMRETARSNAAVAEVDVAIDNFYKGNAAVAIQAIQESKNIKGDDKPRLISLLKNGRYGKDADFYQTAETVRKIAKREINTEEELQSLVINGKLMSGGYNTARDFLKKRDEKGFAHVQRALDQLKSSYGTAGLLGRMTSAETEAYARMTTEVMDLWNDLVSRGAGIDEIRETFAPSNIDGIGKSYSPNIKDNLQSMMDKFEEKEGNKYAAFIEDLRAQAKGEKPFKALPNENPADFLSRKRKN
;
A
#
# COMPACT_ATOMS: atom_id res chain seq x y z
N MET A 1 -48.56 71.03 -26.89
CA MET A 1 -49.01 72.40 -26.57
C MET A 1 -48.84 72.63 -25.08
N ALA A 2 -48.32 73.80 -24.73
CA ALA A 2 -47.76 74.17 -23.44
C ALA A 2 -48.80 74.58 -22.39
N THR A 3 -48.41 74.48 -21.12
CA THR A 3 -48.48 75.52 -20.07
C THR A 3 -47.78 74.95 -18.82
N SER A 4 -46.46 75.10 -18.68
CA SER A 4 -45.79 76.22 -17.98
C SER A 4 -46.57 76.72 -16.76
N SER A 5 -46.26 76.15 -15.59
CA SER A 5 -46.47 76.81 -14.30
C SER A 5 -45.09 77.15 -13.71
N PHE A 6 -44.39 78.06 -14.39
CA PHE A 6 -43.27 78.78 -13.79
C PHE A 6 -43.80 79.56 -12.59
N MET A 7 -43.11 79.44 -11.46
CA MET A 7 -43.32 80.23 -10.27
C MET A 7 -43.57 81.70 -10.64
N ARG A 8 -44.73 82.25 -10.25
CA ARG A 8 -44.91 83.70 -10.21
C ARG A 8 -43.88 84.23 -9.21
N LYS A 9 -42.77 84.78 -9.70
CA LYS A 9 -41.95 85.70 -8.93
C LYS A 9 -42.87 86.83 -8.44
N PRO A 10 -42.88 87.18 -7.16
CA PRO A 10 -43.49 88.42 -6.73
C PRO A 10 -42.77 89.55 -7.46
N ASN A 11 -43.50 90.36 -8.22
CA ASN A 11 -42.97 91.60 -8.77
C ASN A 11 -42.85 92.57 -7.58
N ILE A 12 -41.64 92.75 -7.06
CA ILE A 12 -41.39 93.66 -5.94
C ILE A 12 -41.19 95.04 -6.57
N ASP A 13 -42.30 95.71 -6.85
CA ASP A 13 -42.30 97.13 -7.16
C ASP A 13 -41.85 97.92 -5.92
N SER A 14 -40.98 98.88 -6.17
CA SER A 14 -40.21 99.64 -5.21
C SER A 14 -41.04 100.48 -4.25
N ARG A 15 -40.66 100.44 -2.96
CA ARG A 15 -40.74 101.45 -1.88
C ARG A 15 -41.50 100.96 -0.63
N VAL A 16 -40.73 100.50 0.37
CA VAL A 16 -41.15 100.53 1.78
C VAL A 16 -39.95 101.01 2.61
N GLU A 17 -39.89 102.33 2.85
CA GLU A 17 -38.94 102.99 3.76
C GLU A 17 -39.51 103.01 5.20
N THR A 18 -39.74 101.84 5.78
CA THR A 18 -39.93 101.67 7.23
C THR A 18 -39.11 100.46 7.69
N ALA A 19 -38.58 100.52 8.92
CA ALA A 19 -37.75 99.45 9.49
C ALA A 19 -38.42 98.06 9.47
N GLU A 20 -39.76 98.03 9.52
CA GLU A 20 -40.56 96.81 9.40
C GLU A 20 -40.61 96.23 7.98
N GLY A 21 -40.57 97.06 6.93
CA GLY A 21 -40.55 96.63 5.53
C GLY A 21 -39.21 96.04 5.08
N GLN A 22 -38.10 96.59 5.59
CA GLN A 22 -36.75 96.03 5.39
C GLN A 22 -36.59 94.69 6.12
N GLY A 23 -37.08 94.58 7.36
CA GLY A 23 -37.05 93.32 8.12
C GLY A 23 -37.87 92.19 7.45
N ALA A 24 -39.05 92.51 6.90
CA ALA A 24 -39.86 91.53 6.17
C ALA A 24 -39.20 91.07 4.85
N TYR A 25 -38.53 91.97 4.14
CA TYR A 25 -37.79 91.65 2.91
C TYR A 25 -36.55 90.78 3.19
N GLU A 26 -35.79 91.08 4.24
CA GLU A 26 -34.63 90.28 4.66
C GLU A 26 -35.05 88.90 5.18
N ALA A 27 -36.16 88.81 5.93
CA ALA A 27 -36.72 87.52 6.35
C ALA A 27 -37.20 86.68 5.16
N ALA A 28 -37.88 87.29 4.17
CA ALA A 28 -38.30 86.60 2.95
C ALA A 28 -37.10 86.13 2.10
N ARG A 29 -36.03 86.93 2.03
CA ARG A 29 -34.77 86.56 1.36
C ARG A 29 -34.06 85.42 2.08
N GLY A 30 -34.01 85.45 3.41
CA GLY A 30 -33.45 84.37 4.23
C GLY A 30 -34.22 83.05 4.08
N LEU A 31 -35.55 83.11 4.07
CA LEU A 31 -36.41 81.94 3.81
C LEU A 31 -36.21 81.38 2.39
N SER A 32 -36.07 82.24 1.39
CA SER A 32 -35.77 81.81 0.02
C SER A 32 -34.40 81.13 -0.10
N GLN A 33 -33.38 81.62 0.61
CA GLN A 33 -32.04 81.02 0.63
C GLN A 33 -32.02 79.69 1.39
N ALA A 34 -32.77 79.58 2.50
CA ALA A 34 -32.93 78.34 3.24
C ALA A 34 -33.68 77.26 2.42
N ALA A 35 -34.71 77.67 1.66
CA ALA A 35 -35.42 76.79 0.74
C ALA A 35 -34.52 76.26 -0.39
N ASP A 36 -33.71 77.12 -1.00
CA ASP A 36 -32.73 76.72 -2.04
C ASP A 36 -31.65 75.78 -1.48
N THR A 37 -31.16 76.04 -0.27
CA THR A 37 -30.18 75.18 0.41
C THR A 37 -30.78 73.80 0.73
N THR A 38 -32.03 73.77 1.21
CA THR A 38 -32.74 72.53 1.50
C THR A 38 -32.98 71.71 0.23
N ALA A 39 -33.38 72.35 -0.87
CA ALA A 39 -33.56 71.68 -2.16
C ALA A 39 -32.26 71.04 -2.67
N LYS A 40 -31.13 71.76 -2.56
CA LYS A 40 -29.79 71.22 -2.92
C LYS A 40 -29.36 70.05 -2.03
N LEU A 41 -29.68 70.07 -0.74
CA LEU A 41 -29.39 68.95 0.17
C LEU A 41 -30.24 67.72 -0.16
N VAL A 42 -31.52 67.92 -0.48
CA VAL A 42 -32.42 66.83 -0.91
C VAL A 42 -31.94 66.22 -2.22
N GLU A 43 -31.57 67.03 -3.21
CA GLU A 43 -30.95 66.55 -4.46
C GLU A 43 -29.68 65.74 -4.17
N ARG A 44 -28.76 66.28 -3.39
CA ARG A 44 -27.49 65.61 -3.06
C ARG A 44 -27.72 64.27 -2.37
N ASN A 45 -28.62 64.21 -1.38
CA ASN A 45 -28.92 62.96 -0.68
C ASN A 45 -29.56 61.91 -1.60
N GLN A 46 -30.48 62.33 -2.48
CA GLN A 46 -31.08 61.43 -3.47
C GLN A 46 -30.06 60.91 -4.49
N ARG A 47 -29.13 61.76 -4.96
CA ARG A 47 -28.04 61.35 -5.84
C ARG A 47 -27.05 60.40 -5.14
N LEU A 48 -26.73 60.63 -3.87
CA LEU A 48 -25.86 59.75 -3.07
C LEU A 48 -26.50 58.37 -2.84
N GLN A 49 -27.81 58.33 -2.56
CA GLN A 49 -28.54 57.08 -2.43
C GLN A 49 -28.53 56.29 -3.76
N ALA A 50 -28.79 56.95 -4.88
CA ALA A 50 -28.72 56.32 -6.21
C ALA A 50 -27.32 55.74 -6.50
N ALA A 51 -26.25 56.44 -6.12
CA ALA A 51 -24.89 55.95 -6.27
C ALA A 51 -24.60 54.72 -5.39
N ALA A 52 -25.11 54.68 -4.17
CA ALA A 52 -24.98 53.52 -3.27
C ALA A 52 -25.72 52.30 -3.86
N ASP A 53 -26.98 52.47 -4.27
CA ASP A 53 -27.81 51.39 -4.81
C ASP A 53 -27.23 50.82 -6.12
N ILE A 54 -26.65 51.67 -6.98
CA ILE A 54 -25.94 51.20 -8.19
C ILE A 54 -24.67 50.43 -7.84
N THR A 55 -23.97 50.83 -6.78
CA THR A 55 -22.78 50.11 -6.33
C THR A 55 -23.15 48.73 -5.80
N GLU A 56 -24.23 48.63 -5.03
CA GLU A 56 -24.76 47.36 -4.53
C GLU A 56 -25.26 46.47 -5.69
N LEU A 57 -25.97 47.05 -6.66
CA LEU A 57 -26.38 46.35 -7.88
C LEU A 57 -25.17 45.78 -8.62
N LYS A 58 -24.12 46.57 -8.83
CA LYS A 58 -22.88 46.11 -9.48
C LYS A 58 -22.25 44.95 -8.73
N ALA A 59 -22.10 45.08 -7.41
CA ALA A 59 -21.49 44.03 -6.59
C ALA A 59 -22.30 42.73 -6.66
N GLY A 60 -23.62 42.80 -6.48
CA GLY A 60 -24.49 41.62 -6.55
C GLY A 60 -24.52 40.97 -7.94
N MET A 61 -24.45 41.77 -9.01
CA MET A 61 -24.37 41.24 -10.37
C MET A 61 -23.01 40.63 -10.69
N ALA A 62 -21.92 41.21 -10.20
CA ALA A 62 -20.58 40.63 -10.34
C ALA A 62 -20.49 39.26 -9.65
N SER A 63 -20.99 39.14 -8.42
CA SER A 63 -21.07 37.85 -7.71
C SER A 63 -21.90 36.82 -8.48
N TRP A 64 -23.04 37.23 -9.04
CA TRP A 64 -23.88 36.35 -9.86
C TRP A 64 -23.16 35.88 -11.14
N ILE A 65 -22.37 36.73 -11.80
CA ILE A 65 -21.53 36.33 -12.94
C ILE A 65 -20.52 35.26 -12.52
N THR A 66 -19.81 35.47 -11.41
CA THR A 66 -18.81 34.52 -10.90
C THR A 66 -19.42 33.16 -10.53
N GLU A 67 -20.62 33.13 -9.96
CA GLU A 67 -21.33 31.87 -9.67
C GLU A 67 -21.64 31.07 -10.96
N ARG A 68 -22.01 31.76 -12.04
CA ARG A 68 -22.29 31.13 -13.34
C ARG A 68 -21.02 30.65 -14.04
N GLU A 69 -19.94 31.43 -13.95
CA GLU A 69 -18.60 31.03 -14.40
C GLU A 69 -18.17 29.72 -13.73
N ASN A 70 -18.26 29.65 -12.39
CA ASN A 70 -17.84 28.49 -11.61
C ASN A 70 -18.71 27.24 -11.83
N SER A 71 -20.00 27.42 -12.11
CA SER A 71 -20.92 26.30 -12.39
C SER A 71 -20.87 25.83 -13.86
N GLY A 72 -20.19 26.55 -14.75
CA GLY A 72 -20.13 26.24 -16.18
C GLY A 72 -21.42 26.55 -16.94
N ASP A 73 -22.39 27.20 -16.29
CA ASP A 73 -23.68 27.66 -16.83
C ASP A 73 -23.52 29.04 -17.49
N ILE A 74 -22.69 29.06 -18.54
CA ILE A 74 -22.24 30.29 -19.23
C ILE A 74 -22.96 30.55 -20.55
N ASP A 75 -23.80 29.62 -21.00
CA ASP A 75 -24.53 29.76 -22.25
C ASP A 75 -25.50 30.93 -22.14
N ASP A 76 -25.43 31.82 -23.14
CA ASP A 76 -26.25 33.04 -23.21
C ASP A 76 -26.04 34.01 -22.01
N LEU A 77 -24.92 33.90 -21.28
CA LEU A 77 -24.66 34.69 -20.07
C LEU A 77 -24.80 36.21 -20.27
N PRO A 78 -24.33 36.83 -21.38
CA PRO A 78 -24.53 38.26 -21.62
C PRO A 78 -26.00 38.69 -21.76
N ASN A 79 -26.84 37.85 -22.38
CA ASN A 79 -28.27 38.13 -22.53
C ASN A 79 -29.03 37.88 -21.23
N ARG A 80 -28.66 36.84 -20.47
CA ARG A 80 -29.19 36.56 -19.14
C ARG A 80 -28.83 37.66 -18.14
N LEU A 81 -27.60 38.16 -18.20
CA LEU A 81 -27.15 39.32 -17.43
C LEU A 81 -28.06 40.53 -17.70
N THR A 82 -28.35 40.81 -18.96
CA THR A 82 -29.19 41.95 -19.33
C THR A 82 -30.61 41.82 -18.75
N LYS A 83 -31.19 40.62 -18.75
CA LYS A 83 -32.51 40.35 -18.15
C LYS A 83 -32.48 40.48 -16.62
N GLU A 84 -31.48 39.89 -15.99
CA GLU A 84 -31.33 39.92 -14.53
C GLU A 84 -31.08 41.34 -14.01
N MET A 85 -30.23 42.11 -14.70
CA MET A 85 -30.02 43.54 -14.39
C MET A 85 -31.31 44.34 -14.50
N ALA A 86 -32.10 44.14 -15.56
CA ALA A 86 -33.37 44.84 -15.74
C ALA A 86 -34.37 44.51 -14.62
N ALA A 87 -34.46 43.23 -14.21
CA ALA A 87 -35.31 42.79 -13.12
C ALA A 87 -34.93 43.46 -11.78
N ARG A 88 -33.63 43.49 -11.45
CA ARG A 88 -33.14 44.13 -10.22
C ARG A 88 -33.31 45.65 -10.26
N TYR A 89 -33.12 46.27 -11.42
CA TYR A 89 -33.32 47.71 -11.61
C TYR A 89 -34.78 48.13 -11.42
N GLU A 90 -35.75 47.39 -11.96
CA GLU A 90 -37.18 47.69 -11.77
C GLU A 90 -37.59 47.61 -10.28
N GLY A 91 -36.94 46.76 -9.48
CA GLY A 91 -37.12 46.72 -8.03
C GLY A 91 -36.69 48.00 -7.29
N MET A 92 -35.75 48.77 -7.86
CA MET A 92 -35.15 49.97 -7.28
C MET A 92 -35.87 51.28 -7.69
N LYS A 93 -36.73 51.25 -8.71
CA LYS A 93 -37.38 52.43 -9.33
C LYS A 93 -38.41 53.17 -8.46
N LYS A 94 -38.50 52.88 -7.17
CA LYS A 94 -39.58 53.36 -6.28
C LYS A 94 -39.47 54.83 -5.88
N GLN A 95 -38.40 55.53 -6.24
CA GLN A 95 -38.16 56.94 -5.92
C GLN A 95 -38.10 57.80 -7.18
N GLY A 96 -39.00 58.80 -7.29
CA GLY A 96 -38.98 59.80 -8.38
C GLY A 96 -37.97 60.93 -8.13
N GLY A 97 -37.93 61.92 -9.02
CA GLY A 97 -37.09 63.12 -8.85
C GLY A 97 -35.60 62.91 -9.17
N PHE A 98 -34.71 63.52 -8.39
CA PHE A 98 -33.26 63.52 -8.66
C PHE A 98 -32.62 62.12 -8.51
N TYR A 99 -33.22 61.24 -7.72
CA TYR A 99 -32.82 59.84 -7.62
C TYR A 99 -32.96 59.11 -8.97
N ALA A 100 -34.15 59.17 -9.58
CA ALA A 100 -34.41 58.50 -10.85
C ALA A 100 -33.49 59.02 -11.98
N GLN A 101 -33.22 60.32 -11.99
CA GLN A 101 -32.28 60.93 -12.93
C GLN A 101 -30.86 60.40 -12.72
N ALA A 102 -30.36 60.39 -11.48
CA ALA A 102 -29.01 59.89 -11.16
C ALA A 102 -28.84 58.40 -11.49
N MET A 103 -29.89 57.60 -11.27
CA MET A 103 -29.94 56.19 -11.66
C MET A 103 -29.85 56.02 -13.18
N GLN A 104 -30.60 56.83 -13.94
CA GLN A 104 -30.60 56.79 -15.40
C GLN A 104 -29.25 57.22 -16.00
N GLU A 105 -28.58 58.19 -15.38
CA GLU A 105 -27.24 58.65 -15.79
C GLU A 105 -26.16 57.58 -15.56
N SER A 106 -26.25 56.81 -14.48
CA SER A 106 -25.19 55.89 -14.04
C SER A 106 -25.35 54.44 -14.54
N LEU A 107 -26.58 54.03 -14.87
CA LEU A 107 -26.89 52.66 -15.32
C LEU A 107 -26.13 52.22 -16.59
N PRO A 108 -25.97 53.06 -17.65
CA PRO A 108 -25.23 52.65 -18.85
C PRO A 108 -23.79 52.24 -18.57
N THR A 109 -23.09 52.97 -17.70
CA THR A 109 -21.71 52.64 -17.30
C THR A 109 -21.65 51.35 -16.51
N ALA A 110 -22.62 51.11 -15.61
CA ALA A 110 -22.72 49.86 -14.86
C ALA A 110 -22.93 48.66 -15.78
N LYS A 111 -23.81 48.81 -16.78
CA LYS A 111 -24.09 47.78 -17.77
C LYS A 111 -22.85 47.46 -18.60
N ALA A 112 -22.12 48.46 -19.10
CA ALA A 112 -20.91 48.23 -19.88
C ALA A 112 -19.84 47.47 -19.09
N GLN A 113 -19.62 47.82 -17.82
CA GLN A 113 -18.65 47.13 -16.95
C GLN A 113 -19.04 45.67 -16.70
N LEU A 114 -20.31 45.41 -16.37
CA LEU A 114 -20.80 44.06 -16.11
C LEU A 114 -20.86 43.19 -17.38
N SER A 115 -21.17 43.78 -18.53
CA SER A 115 -21.11 43.08 -19.83
C SER A 115 -19.69 42.62 -20.15
N GLY A 116 -18.68 43.48 -19.94
CA GLY A 116 -17.27 43.07 -20.11
C GLY A 116 -16.84 41.96 -19.14
N LEU A 117 -17.33 41.98 -17.90
CA LEU A 117 -17.09 40.89 -16.94
C LEU A 117 -17.76 39.58 -17.38
N ALA A 118 -19.00 39.63 -17.87
CA ALA A 118 -19.71 38.45 -18.36
C ALA A 118 -19.07 37.87 -19.62
N GLU A 119 -18.62 38.70 -20.55
CA GLU A 119 -17.87 38.25 -21.74
C GLU A 119 -16.57 37.54 -21.34
N ASN A 120 -15.80 38.11 -20.41
CA ASN A 120 -14.59 37.47 -19.88
C ASN A 120 -14.90 36.14 -19.18
N ALA A 121 -15.98 36.07 -18.40
CA ALA A 121 -16.41 34.83 -17.74
C ALA A 121 -16.78 33.73 -18.75
N VAL A 122 -17.45 34.07 -19.86
CA VAL A 122 -17.75 33.12 -20.95
C VAL A 122 -16.45 32.60 -21.56
N VAL A 123 -15.48 33.49 -21.84
CA VAL A 123 -14.18 33.10 -22.40
C VAL A 123 -13.44 32.17 -21.45
N ASN A 124 -13.30 32.54 -20.17
CA ASN A 124 -12.60 31.75 -19.16
C ASN A 124 -13.20 30.35 -18.99
N ALA A 125 -14.53 30.27 -18.84
CA ALA A 125 -15.19 28.99 -18.65
C ALA A 125 -15.16 28.13 -19.92
N THR A 126 -15.15 28.74 -21.12
CA THR A 126 -14.92 28.01 -22.39
C THR A 126 -13.50 27.44 -22.44
N LEU A 127 -12.48 28.22 -22.08
CA LEU A 127 -11.09 27.75 -21.99
C LEU A 127 -10.96 26.60 -20.98
N ALA A 128 -11.63 26.69 -19.83
CA ALA A 128 -11.65 25.61 -18.84
C ALA A 128 -12.28 24.31 -19.39
N LYS A 129 -13.43 24.41 -20.08
CA LYS A 129 -14.07 23.27 -20.75
C LYS A 129 -13.16 22.64 -21.82
N ASN A 130 -12.49 23.47 -22.63
CA ASN A 130 -11.55 22.99 -23.65
C ASN A 130 -10.34 22.28 -23.02
N ARG A 131 -9.82 22.81 -21.91
CA ARG A 131 -8.74 22.18 -21.14
C ARG A 131 -9.17 20.82 -20.57
N GLU A 132 -10.39 20.71 -20.06
CA GLU A 132 -10.94 19.44 -19.59
C GLU A 132 -11.08 18.42 -20.75
N ALA A 133 -11.57 18.86 -21.91
CA ALA A 133 -11.66 18.01 -23.09
C ALA A 133 -10.28 17.50 -23.55
N VAL A 134 -9.26 18.37 -23.56
CA VAL A 134 -7.89 17.96 -23.87
C VAL A 134 -7.34 16.97 -22.83
N ASN A 135 -7.60 17.18 -21.54
CA ASN A 135 -7.20 16.23 -20.51
C ASN A 135 -7.81 14.84 -20.72
N LYS A 136 -9.06 14.77 -21.21
CA LYS A 136 -9.71 13.50 -21.58
C LYS A 136 -9.02 12.85 -22.78
N ILE A 137 -8.61 13.63 -23.79
CA ILE A 137 -7.82 13.13 -24.92
C ILE A 137 -6.51 12.51 -24.41
N ILE A 138 -5.76 13.23 -23.57
CA ILE A 138 -4.51 12.72 -22.98
C ILE A 138 -4.75 11.40 -22.24
N ALA A 139 -5.74 11.36 -21.34
CA ALA A 139 -6.04 10.16 -20.56
C ALA A 139 -6.41 8.96 -21.44
N ASN A 140 -7.25 9.16 -22.46
CA ASN A 140 -7.64 8.11 -23.41
C ASN A 140 -6.43 7.61 -24.20
N THR A 141 -5.58 8.51 -24.69
CA THR A 141 -4.35 8.17 -25.41
C THR A 141 -3.38 7.37 -24.55
N THR A 142 -3.24 7.74 -23.27
CA THR A 142 -2.43 6.98 -22.30
C THR A 142 -2.95 5.55 -22.12
N VAL A 143 -4.27 5.38 -21.97
CA VAL A 143 -4.89 4.04 -21.81
C VAL A 143 -4.72 3.20 -23.08
N LEU A 144 -5.01 3.78 -24.25
CA LEU A 144 -4.85 3.10 -25.55
C LEU A 144 -3.39 2.66 -25.77
N THR A 145 -2.44 3.56 -25.50
CA THR A 145 -1.02 3.26 -25.69
C THR A 145 -0.50 2.24 -24.69
N ARG A 146 -1.04 2.21 -23.46
CA ARG A 146 -0.69 1.15 -22.49
C ARG A 146 -1.08 -0.24 -22.99
N ALA A 147 -2.23 -0.35 -23.66
CA ALA A 147 -2.70 -1.61 -24.26
C ALA A 147 -1.88 -2.02 -25.49
N GLU A 148 -1.44 -1.04 -26.28
CA GLU A 148 -0.61 -1.27 -27.48
C GLU A 148 0.67 -0.40 -27.45
N PRO A 149 1.70 -0.80 -26.65
CA PRO A 149 2.89 0.02 -26.44
C PRO A 149 3.63 0.39 -27.73
N HIS A 150 3.62 -0.49 -28.73
CA HIS A 150 4.29 -0.30 -30.01
C HIS A 150 3.75 0.89 -30.83
N ASN A 151 2.51 1.35 -30.57
CA ASN A 151 1.86 2.46 -31.27
C ASN A 151 2.09 3.84 -30.61
N MET A 152 2.99 3.93 -29.62
CA MET A 152 3.25 5.13 -28.82
C MET A 152 3.43 6.40 -29.65
N GLU A 153 4.35 6.39 -30.61
CA GLU A 153 4.68 7.59 -31.40
C GLU A 153 3.49 8.07 -32.23
N ALA A 154 2.80 7.13 -32.91
CA ALA A 154 1.61 7.45 -33.71
C ALA A 154 0.48 8.03 -32.84
N ASN A 155 0.27 7.46 -31.65
CA ASN A 155 -0.75 7.91 -30.70
C ASN A 155 -0.42 9.31 -30.14
N ILE A 156 0.84 9.58 -29.83
CA ILE A 156 1.30 10.89 -29.37
C ILE A 156 1.10 11.93 -30.48
N GLU A 157 1.51 11.65 -31.72
CA GLU A 157 1.36 12.62 -32.82
C GLU A 157 -0.11 12.90 -33.14
N SER A 158 -0.97 11.89 -33.12
CA SER A 158 -2.42 12.06 -33.28
C SER A 158 -3.02 12.93 -32.16
N ALA A 159 -2.64 12.68 -30.91
CA ALA A 159 -3.11 13.48 -29.78
C ALA A 159 -2.58 14.92 -29.82
N LYS A 160 -1.31 15.14 -30.21
CA LYS A 160 -0.74 16.49 -30.40
C LYS A 160 -1.53 17.29 -31.43
N ALA A 161 -1.92 16.68 -32.55
CA ALA A 161 -2.76 17.35 -33.55
C ALA A 161 -4.08 17.83 -32.94
N GLN A 162 -4.77 16.98 -32.19
CA GLN A 162 -6.03 17.35 -31.52
C GLN A 162 -5.84 18.44 -30.45
N ILE A 163 -4.72 18.42 -29.70
CA ILE A 163 -4.37 19.49 -28.75
C ILE A 163 -4.16 20.82 -29.48
N ASN A 164 -3.51 20.78 -30.64
CA ASN A 164 -3.24 21.97 -31.43
C ASN A 164 -4.51 22.57 -32.05
N GLU A 165 -5.53 21.76 -32.32
CA GLU A 165 -6.85 22.22 -32.78
C GLU A 165 -7.70 22.84 -31.66
N ALA A 166 -7.44 22.50 -30.39
CA ALA A 166 -8.20 23.02 -29.26
C ALA A 166 -8.04 24.56 -29.12
N PHE A 167 -9.12 25.24 -28.75
CA PHE A 167 -9.08 26.69 -28.47
C PHE A 167 -8.52 26.93 -27.06
N LEU A 168 -7.19 27.07 -26.99
CA LEU A 168 -6.36 27.31 -25.80
C LEU A 168 -5.17 28.21 -26.17
N SER A 169 -4.54 28.82 -25.18
CA SER A 169 -3.32 29.63 -25.42
C SER A 169 -2.13 28.77 -25.87
N PRO A 170 -1.16 29.32 -26.62
CA PRO A 170 0.03 28.57 -27.03
C PRO A 170 0.81 27.95 -25.87
N LYS A 171 0.93 28.71 -24.76
CA LYS A 171 1.61 28.24 -23.54
C LYS A 171 0.89 27.03 -22.92
N GLU A 172 -0.44 27.07 -22.81
CA GLU A 172 -1.21 25.94 -22.27
C GLU A 172 -1.13 24.72 -23.17
N LYS A 173 -1.14 24.89 -24.50
CA LYS A 173 -0.94 23.78 -25.44
C LYS A 173 0.41 23.11 -25.23
N GLU A 174 1.47 23.89 -25.09
CA GLU A 174 2.82 23.37 -24.82
C GLU A 174 2.89 22.59 -23.51
N GLU A 175 2.33 23.14 -22.41
CA GLU A 175 2.23 22.44 -21.12
C GLU A 175 1.46 21.11 -21.23
N LEU A 176 0.36 21.09 -21.99
CA LEU A 176 -0.45 19.89 -22.21
C LEU A 176 0.26 18.86 -23.10
N ILE A 177 1.05 19.29 -24.08
CA ILE A 177 1.89 18.41 -24.91
C ILE A 177 3.02 17.79 -24.07
N VAL A 178 3.67 18.55 -23.20
CA VAL A 178 4.67 18.02 -22.26
C VAL A 178 4.03 16.99 -21.33
N LYS A 179 2.83 17.27 -20.81
CA LYS A 179 2.06 16.32 -20.00
C LYS A 179 1.71 15.05 -20.78
N LEU A 180 1.21 15.17 -22.01
CA LEU A 180 0.90 14.05 -22.91
C LEU A 180 2.13 13.14 -23.09
N ASN A 181 3.27 13.72 -23.46
CA ASN A 181 4.52 12.98 -23.67
C ASN A 181 4.93 12.23 -22.39
N SER A 182 4.83 12.88 -21.24
CA SER A 182 5.20 12.29 -19.94
C SER A 182 4.26 11.14 -19.53
N ASP A 183 2.94 11.35 -19.61
CA ASP A 183 1.94 10.38 -19.18
C ASP A 183 1.96 9.13 -20.08
N VAL A 184 2.04 9.33 -21.39
CA VAL A 184 2.07 8.23 -22.37
C VAL A 184 3.37 7.43 -22.27
N SER A 185 4.53 8.11 -22.22
CA SER A 185 5.82 7.41 -22.09
C SER A 185 5.93 6.62 -20.80
N LEU A 186 5.45 7.16 -19.67
CA LEU A 186 5.40 6.45 -18.40
C LEU A 186 4.54 5.19 -18.49
N ALA A 187 3.35 5.30 -19.09
CA ALA A 187 2.46 4.15 -19.24
C ALA A 187 3.05 3.03 -20.11
N VAL A 188 3.82 3.39 -21.15
CA VAL A 188 4.57 2.43 -21.98
C VAL A 188 5.69 1.78 -21.17
N MET A 189 6.53 2.58 -20.50
CA MET A 189 7.64 2.05 -19.69
C MET A 189 7.13 1.10 -18.59
N ASP A 190 6.05 1.43 -17.90
CA ASP A 190 5.45 0.56 -16.88
C ASP A 190 4.94 -0.78 -17.45
N SER A 191 4.29 -0.72 -18.62
CA SER A 191 3.77 -1.89 -19.31
C SER A 191 4.90 -2.81 -19.78
N GLU A 192 5.94 -2.26 -20.39
CA GLU A 192 7.11 -3.00 -20.87
C GLU A 192 7.97 -3.51 -19.71
N LEU A 193 8.09 -2.76 -18.60
CA LEU A 193 8.80 -3.20 -17.40
C LEU A 193 8.16 -4.45 -16.77
N SER A 194 6.85 -4.61 -16.94
CA SER A 194 6.11 -5.74 -16.39
C SER A 194 6.11 -6.94 -17.35
N SER A 195 5.98 -6.70 -18.65
CA SER A 195 5.84 -7.74 -19.67
C SER A 195 7.17 -8.23 -20.26
N SER A 196 8.13 -7.33 -20.47
CA SER A 196 9.43 -7.64 -21.06
C SER A 196 10.53 -6.63 -20.64
N PRO A 197 11.09 -6.77 -19.41
CA PRO A 197 12.14 -5.88 -18.90
C PRO A 197 13.34 -5.74 -19.84
N ALA A 198 13.76 -6.84 -20.49
CA ALA A 198 14.88 -6.83 -21.43
C ALA A 198 14.59 -5.99 -22.69
N ALA A 199 13.36 -6.04 -23.21
CA ALA A 199 12.96 -5.22 -24.35
C ALA A 199 12.86 -3.73 -23.97
N LEU A 200 12.40 -3.43 -22.75
CA LEU A 200 12.38 -2.07 -22.22
C LEU A 200 13.80 -1.51 -22.12
N GLU A 201 14.73 -2.26 -21.53
CA GLU A 201 16.14 -1.86 -21.43
C GLU A 201 16.72 -1.51 -22.80
N GLN A 202 16.52 -2.37 -23.81
CA GLN A 202 16.98 -2.10 -25.17
C GLN A 202 16.31 -0.86 -25.78
N SER A 203 15.01 -0.68 -25.56
CA SER A 203 14.26 0.47 -26.08
C SER A 203 14.75 1.80 -25.50
N ILE A 204 15.03 1.83 -24.18
CA ILE A 204 15.63 3.00 -23.52
C ILE A 204 17.02 3.28 -24.10
N ARG A 205 17.88 2.26 -24.19
CA ARG A 205 19.25 2.41 -24.74
C ARG A 205 19.27 2.85 -26.20
N LYS A 206 18.28 2.44 -27.00
CA LYS A 206 18.10 2.87 -28.40
C LYS A 206 17.51 4.28 -28.53
N GLY A 207 17.17 4.93 -27.41
CA GLY A 207 16.70 6.31 -27.39
C GLY A 207 15.21 6.48 -27.72
N ARG A 208 14.40 5.41 -27.67
CA ARG A 208 12.96 5.49 -27.99
C ARG A 208 12.19 6.52 -27.14
N PHE A 209 12.66 6.77 -25.92
CA PHE A 209 12.02 7.67 -24.98
C PHE A 209 12.71 9.02 -24.83
N LYS A 210 13.75 9.29 -25.63
CA LYS A 210 14.62 10.47 -25.50
C LYS A 210 13.84 11.78 -25.51
N ASP A 211 12.84 11.88 -26.39
CA ASP A 211 12.06 13.09 -26.60
C ASP A 211 10.75 13.13 -25.76
N TYR A 212 10.49 12.09 -24.97
CA TYR A 212 9.22 11.91 -24.27
C TYR A 212 9.34 11.82 -22.74
N ALA A 213 10.53 11.50 -22.22
CA ALA A 213 10.79 11.38 -20.80
C ALA A 213 12.11 12.05 -20.39
N SER A 214 12.19 12.53 -19.15
CA SER A 214 13.44 13.09 -18.62
C SER A 214 14.55 12.03 -18.54
N VAL A 215 15.81 12.48 -18.61
CA VAL A 215 16.99 11.61 -18.50
C VAL A 215 16.97 10.83 -17.19
N GLU A 216 16.67 11.50 -16.07
CA GLU A 216 16.56 10.89 -14.75
C GLU A 216 15.54 9.74 -14.71
N ARG A 217 14.38 9.93 -15.37
CA ARG A 217 13.34 8.89 -15.43
C ARG A 217 13.79 7.72 -16.30
N GLN A 218 14.43 8.00 -17.43
CA GLN A 218 14.99 6.95 -18.30
C GLN A 218 16.04 6.11 -17.55
N GLU A 219 16.91 6.74 -16.77
CA GLU A 219 17.93 6.05 -15.96
C GLU A 219 17.32 5.18 -14.85
N GLN A 220 16.28 5.68 -14.17
CA GLN A 220 15.55 4.91 -13.15
C GLN A 220 14.93 3.64 -13.75
N PHE A 221 14.19 3.77 -14.85
CA PHE A 221 13.58 2.61 -15.52
C PHE A 221 14.64 1.67 -16.10
N LEU A 222 15.74 2.20 -16.64
CA LEU A 222 16.85 1.39 -17.13
C LEU A 222 17.44 0.51 -16.03
N LYS A 223 17.66 1.06 -14.84
CA LYS A 223 18.18 0.33 -13.69
C LYS A 223 17.22 -0.79 -13.26
N ILE A 224 15.93 -0.48 -13.09
CA ILE A 224 14.92 -1.46 -12.66
C ILE A 224 14.74 -2.55 -13.72
N ALA A 225 14.73 -2.18 -15.00
CA ALA A 225 14.63 -3.12 -16.12
C ALA A 225 15.83 -4.09 -16.15
N ALA A 226 17.05 -3.58 -15.97
CA ALA A 226 18.26 -4.39 -15.91
C ALA A 226 18.24 -5.38 -14.73
N GLU A 227 17.80 -4.93 -13.54
CA GLU A 227 17.67 -5.77 -12.35
C GLU A 227 16.63 -6.91 -12.56
N LYS A 228 15.43 -6.56 -13.06
CA LYS A 228 14.38 -7.55 -13.37
C LYS A 228 14.77 -8.52 -14.47
N SER A 229 15.44 -8.02 -15.52
CA SER A 229 15.97 -8.83 -16.62
C SER A 229 16.97 -9.87 -16.09
N ALA A 230 17.94 -9.43 -15.29
CA ALA A 230 18.93 -10.32 -14.68
C ALA A 230 18.29 -11.39 -13.77
N ALA A 231 17.28 -11.03 -12.96
CA ALA A 231 16.56 -11.97 -12.12
C ALA A 231 15.79 -13.03 -12.93
N THR A 232 15.15 -12.62 -14.02
CA THR A 232 14.42 -13.51 -14.93
C THR A 232 15.37 -14.49 -15.62
N THR A 233 16.49 -14.00 -16.14
CA THR A 233 17.55 -14.83 -16.75
C THR A 233 18.08 -15.86 -15.76
N LYS A 234 18.39 -15.47 -14.52
CA LYS A 234 18.82 -16.41 -13.47
C LYS A 234 17.81 -17.53 -13.24
N THR A 235 16.52 -17.19 -13.13
CA THR A 235 15.45 -18.17 -12.88
C THR A 235 15.30 -19.16 -14.03
N ASN A 236 15.34 -18.67 -15.28
CA ASN A 236 15.24 -19.51 -16.48
C ASN A 236 16.46 -20.43 -16.61
N VAL A 237 17.66 -19.90 -16.38
CA VAL A 237 18.90 -20.70 -16.43
C VAL A 237 18.93 -21.74 -15.33
N TYR A 238 18.50 -21.40 -14.11
CA TYR A 238 18.31 -22.37 -13.03
C TYR A 238 17.41 -23.53 -13.47
N ALA A 239 16.21 -23.24 -14.00
CA ALA A 239 15.26 -24.27 -14.42
C ALA A 239 15.81 -25.13 -15.57
N TYR A 240 16.50 -24.50 -16.53
CA TYR A 240 17.17 -25.20 -17.63
C TYR A 240 18.24 -26.17 -17.13
N LEU A 241 19.16 -25.69 -16.28
CA LEU A 241 20.25 -26.51 -15.75
C LEU A 241 19.73 -27.64 -14.88
N TYR A 242 18.74 -27.35 -14.02
CA TYR A 242 18.11 -28.36 -13.19
C TYR A 242 17.52 -29.50 -14.04
N ASN A 243 16.80 -29.19 -15.12
CA ASN A 243 16.23 -30.21 -16.01
C ASN A 243 17.30 -30.94 -16.86
N ARG A 244 18.32 -30.22 -17.34
CA ARG A 244 19.38 -30.78 -18.19
C ARG A 244 20.25 -31.79 -17.45
N PHE A 245 20.56 -31.53 -16.19
CA PHE A 245 21.43 -32.38 -15.37
C PHE A 245 20.64 -33.32 -14.44
N LYS A 246 19.36 -33.53 -14.74
CA LYS A 246 18.54 -34.54 -14.09
C LYS A 246 18.71 -35.88 -14.81
N ASP A 247 19.06 -36.92 -14.06
CA ASP A 247 19.18 -38.29 -14.60
C ASP A 247 17.80 -38.93 -14.85
N ALA A 248 17.80 -40.11 -15.49
CA ALA A 248 16.59 -40.86 -15.81
C ALA A 248 15.78 -41.31 -14.57
N ASN A 249 16.39 -41.31 -13.38
CA ASN A 249 15.74 -41.63 -12.11
C ASN A 249 15.26 -40.35 -11.38
N GLY A 250 15.36 -39.20 -12.03
CA GLY A 250 14.97 -37.91 -11.47
C GLY A 250 15.98 -37.33 -10.46
N ALA A 251 17.25 -37.77 -10.48
CA ALA A 251 18.32 -37.23 -9.64
C ALA A 251 19.06 -36.08 -10.31
N PHE A 252 19.14 -34.95 -9.61
CA PHE A 252 19.92 -33.82 -10.08
C PHE A 252 21.42 -34.02 -9.78
N ASP A 253 22.26 -33.98 -10.83
CA ASP A 253 23.72 -34.01 -10.73
C ASP A 253 24.29 -32.60 -10.58
N TYR A 254 24.43 -32.18 -9.32
CA TYR A 254 24.96 -30.87 -8.96
C TYR A 254 26.40 -30.62 -9.44
N GLN A 255 27.28 -31.62 -9.38
CA GLN A 255 28.69 -31.41 -9.75
C GLN A 255 28.84 -31.13 -11.25
N SER A 256 28.12 -31.89 -12.09
CA SER A 256 28.11 -31.67 -13.53
C SER A 256 27.47 -30.32 -13.88
N ALA A 257 26.37 -29.94 -13.21
CA ALA A 257 25.71 -28.66 -13.43
C ALA A 257 26.59 -27.47 -13.07
N VAL A 258 27.30 -27.50 -11.94
CA VAL A 258 28.22 -26.42 -11.53
C VAL A 258 29.47 -26.38 -12.41
N SER A 259 30.01 -27.53 -12.81
CA SER A 259 31.16 -27.58 -13.73
C SER A 259 30.80 -26.98 -15.09
N PHE A 260 29.59 -27.26 -15.59
CA PHE A 260 29.06 -26.61 -16.78
C PHE A 260 28.91 -25.10 -16.59
N LEU A 261 28.35 -24.66 -15.46
CA LEU A 261 28.11 -23.26 -15.15
C LEU A 261 29.39 -22.44 -14.90
N ARG A 262 30.47 -23.08 -14.45
CA ARG A 262 31.78 -22.42 -14.21
C ARG A 262 32.57 -22.14 -15.49
N ASN A 263 32.19 -22.72 -16.62
CA ASN A 263 32.83 -22.44 -17.89
C ASN A 263 32.36 -21.08 -18.44
N PRO A 264 33.25 -20.09 -18.64
CA PRO A 264 32.87 -18.75 -19.13
C PRO A 264 32.14 -18.77 -20.48
N ALA A 265 32.44 -19.73 -21.36
CA ALA A 265 31.76 -19.86 -22.64
C ALA A 265 30.26 -20.17 -22.46
N ASN A 266 29.95 -21.06 -21.52
CA ASN A 266 28.57 -21.43 -21.18
C ASN A 266 27.85 -20.30 -20.46
N GLN A 267 28.54 -19.53 -19.61
CA GLN A 267 27.97 -18.35 -18.94
C GLN A 267 27.52 -17.31 -19.97
N SER A 268 28.36 -17.05 -20.97
CA SER A 268 28.04 -16.14 -22.07
C SER A 268 26.84 -16.64 -22.90
N GLU A 269 26.82 -17.94 -23.25
CA GLU A 269 25.70 -18.56 -23.98
C GLU A 269 24.38 -18.49 -23.19
N LEU A 270 24.45 -18.60 -21.86
CA LEU A 270 23.31 -18.50 -20.95
C LEU A 270 22.93 -17.05 -20.58
N GLY A 271 23.65 -16.05 -21.11
CA GLY A 271 23.40 -14.63 -20.81
C GLY A 271 23.67 -14.24 -19.35
N LEU A 272 24.59 -14.95 -18.67
CA LEU A 272 24.94 -14.71 -17.28
C LEU A 272 26.27 -13.96 -17.14
N THR A 273 26.33 -13.08 -16.15
CA THR A 273 27.61 -12.59 -15.60
C THR A 273 28.23 -13.62 -14.67
N ALA A 274 29.50 -13.46 -14.29
CA ALA A 274 30.14 -14.33 -13.31
C ALA A 274 29.40 -14.34 -11.95
N GLU A 275 28.96 -13.18 -11.48
CA GLU A 275 28.12 -13.07 -10.27
C GLU A 275 26.75 -13.73 -10.45
N GLY A 276 26.15 -13.59 -11.64
CA GLY A 276 24.91 -14.27 -11.99
C GLY A 276 25.04 -15.78 -11.98
N ALA A 277 26.16 -16.30 -12.50
CA ALA A 277 26.49 -17.72 -12.47
C ALA A 277 26.71 -18.24 -11.04
N ASN A 278 27.39 -17.50 -10.18
CA ASN A 278 27.52 -17.88 -8.76
C ASN A 278 26.16 -17.96 -8.07
N SER A 279 25.31 -16.95 -8.28
CA SER A 279 23.96 -16.90 -7.73
C SER A 279 23.07 -18.06 -8.21
N VAL A 280 23.14 -18.46 -9.48
CA VAL A 280 22.45 -19.66 -9.99
C VAL A 280 23.04 -20.93 -9.39
N GLY A 281 24.36 -20.99 -9.21
CA GLY A 281 25.05 -22.09 -8.52
C GLY A 281 24.54 -22.31 -7.09
N ASP A 282 24.36 -21.23 -6.33
CA ASP A 282 23.82 -21.28 -4.96
C ASP A 282 22.38 -21.81 -4.93
N MET A 283 21.54 -21.39 -5.90
CA MET A 283 20.17 -21.91 -6.05
C MET A 283 20.16 -23.42 -6.33
N LEU A 284 21.02 -23.89 -7.24
CA LEU A 284 21.16 -25.32 -7.56
C LEU A 284 21.66 -26.12 -6.35
N TYR A 285 22.57 -25.55 -5.55
CA TYR A 285 23.08 -26.18 -4.33
C TYR A 285 22.00 -26.34 -3.26
N SER A 286 21.19 -25.30 -3.04
CA SER A 286 20.06 -25.36 -2.11
C SER A 286 19.05 -26.44 -2.49
N GLN A 287 18.73 -26.56 -3.79
CA GLN A 287 17.81 -27.61 -4.26
C GLN A 287 18.42 -29.01 -4.12
N PHE A 288 19.69 -29.17 -4.47
CA PHE A 288 20.41 -30.44 -4.33
C PHE A 288 20.46 -30.93 -2.88
N THR A 289 20.78 -30.03 -1.94
CA THR A 289 20.84 -30.37 -0.52
C THR A 289 19.47 -30.80 0.00
N GLN A 290 18.40 -30.07 -0.35
CA GLN A 290 17.04 -30.43 0.01
C GLN A 290 16.63 -31.81 -0.56
N GLU A 291 16.90 -32.08 -1.83
CA GLU A 291 16.59 -33.37 -2.47
C GLU A 291 17.36 -34.53 -1.85
N ASN A 292 18.64 -34.33 -1.53
CA ASN A 292 19.43 -35.35 -0.84
C ASN A 292 18.90 -35.63 0.55
N THR A 293 18.54 -34.61 1.33
CA THR A 293 17.93 -34.80 2.65
C THR A 293 16.62 -35.58 2.56
N MET A 294 15.76 -35.26 1.58
CA MET A 294 14.52 -36.01 1.36
C MET A 294 14.78 -37.47 0.96
N ARG A 295 15.76 -37.72 0.09
CA ARG A 295 16.16 -39.08 -0.32
C ARG A 295 16.74 -39.89 0.81
N GLU A 296 17.62 -39.29 1.62
CA GLU A 296 18.18 -39.94 2.81
C GLU A 296 17.08 -40.25 3.83
N THR A 297 16.11 -39.36 4.01
CA THR A 297 14.95 -39.60 4.87
C THR A 297 14.09 -40.74 4.33
N ALA A 298 13.78 -40.77 3.03
CA ALA A 298 13.00 -41.83 2.41
C ALA A 298 13.71 -43.19 2.48
N ARG A 299 15.03 -43.21 2.23
CA ARG A 299 15.87 -44.42 2.39
C ARG A 299 15.93 -44.88 3.84
N SER A 300 16.05 -43.96 4.79
CA SER A 300 16.03 -44.28 6.22
C SER A 300 14.71 -44.91 6.64
N ASN A 301 13.58 -44.38 6.19
CA ASN A 301 12.26 -44.95 6.46
C ASN A 301 12.08 -46.34 5.84
N ALA A 302 12.56 -46.54 4.60
CA ALA A 302 12.54 -47.86 3.95
C ALA A 302 13.44 -48.88 4.68
N ALA A 303 14.62 -48.46 5.14
CA ALA A 303 15.51 -49.29 5.94
C ALA A 303 14.86 -49.68 7.29
N VAL A 304 14.15 -48.76 7.95
CA VAL A 304 13.41 -49.05 9.19
C VAL A 304 12.33 -50.10 8.96
N ALA A 305 11.53 -49.98 7.90
CA ALA A 305 10.50 -50.97 7.57
C ALA A 305 11.09 -52.36 7.28
N GLU A 306 12.23 -52.42 6.57
CA GLU A 306 12.94 -53.68 6.30
C GLU A 306 13.54 -54.30 7.58
N VAL A 307 14.03 -53.49 8.51
CA VAL A 307 14.50 -53.95 9.83
C VAL A 307 13.33 -54.48 10.67
N ASP A 308 12.18 -53.80 10.67
CA ASP A 308 10.99 -54.26 11.40
C ASP A 308 10.49 -55.62 10.89
N VAL A 309 10.49 -55.83 9.56
CA VAL A 309 10.15 -57.13 8.94
C VAL A 309 11.17 -58.21 9.31
N ALA A 310 12.46 -57.88 9.37
CA ALA A 310 13.48 -58.82 9.81
C ALA A 310 13.30 -59.21 11.29
N ILE A 311 13.02 -58.24 12.16
CA ILE A 311 12.79 -58.46 13.59
C ILE A 311 11.53 -59.30 13.83
N ASP A 312 10.44 -59.04 13.11
CA ASP A 312 9.20 -59.84 13.19
C ASP A 312 9.43 -61.31 12.78
N ASN A 313 10.19 -61.56 11.70
CA ASN A 313 10.58 -62.91 11.31
C ASN A 313 11.47 -63.59 12.37
N PHE A 314 12.34 -62.84 13.03
CA PHE A 314 13.18 -63.35 14.11
C PHE A 314 12.34 -63.79 15.31
N TYR A 315 11.39 -62.96 15.78
CA TYR A 315 10.51 -63.29 16.90
C TYR A 315 9.52 -64.42 16.58
N LYS A 316 9.16 -64.63 15.31
CA LYS A 316 8.40 -65.82 14.85
C LYS A 316 9.23 -67.10 14.80
N GLY A 317 10.49 -67.07 15.28
CA GLY A 317 11.39 -68.23 15.33
C GLY A 317 12.20 -68.46 14.06
N ASN A 318 12.09 -67.60 13.05
CA ASN A 318 12.75 -67.74 11.75
C ASN A 318 13.97 -66.82 11.63
N ALA A 319 14.96 -67.02 12.50
CA ALA A 319 16.17 -66.21 12.53
C ALA A 319 16.98 -66.22 11.22
N ALA A 320 16.96 -67.33 10.47
CA ALA A 320 17.62 -67.42 9.17
C ALA A 320 17.00 -66.47 8.13
N VAL A 321 15.66 -66.39 8.09
CA VAL A 321 14.91 -65.50 7.19
C VAL A 321 15.15 -64.03 7.56
N ALA A 322 15.18 -63.73 8.86
CA ALA A 322 15.51 -62.39 9.37
C ALA A 322 16.91 -61.94 8.96
N ILE A 323 17.91 -62.80 9.11
CA ILE A 323 19.30 -62.52 8.73
C ILE A 323 19.40 -62.29 7.21
N GLN A 324 18.74 -63.13 6.41
CA GLN A 324 18.77 -63.04 4.96
C GLN A 324 18.10 -61.75 4.44
N ALA A 325 16.97 -61.34 5.03
CA ALA A 325 16.30 -60.08 4.70
C ALA A 325 17.21 -58.86 4.94
N ILE A 326 17.98 -58.84 6.05
CA ILE A 326 18.95 -57.78 6.30
C ILE A 326 20.13 -57.87 5.33
N GLN A 327 20.60 -59.06 4.98
CA GLN A 327 21.73 -59.28 4.06
C GLN A 327 21.44 -58.79 2.64
N GLU A 328 20.23 -59.03 2.14
CA GLU A 328 19.81 -58.70 0.77
C GLU A 328 19.30 -57.25 0.62
N SER A 329 19.04 -56.56 1.73
CA SER A 329 18.59 -55.16 1.74
C SER A 329 19.53 -54.23 0.96
N LYS A 330 18.95 -53.40 0.07
CA LYS A 330 19.66 -52.33 -0.64
C LYS A 330 19.64 -51.00 0.14
N ASN A 331 18.80 -50.92 1.18
CA ASN A 331 18.55 -49.71 1.97
C ASN A 331 19.33 -49.69 3.29
N ILE A 332 19.64 -50.87 3.87
CA ILE A 332 20.50 -51.03 5.05
C ILE A 332 21.96 -51.15 4.58
N LYS A 333 22.82 -50.21 4.97
CA LYS A 333 24.20 -50.08 4.47
C LYS A 333 25.22 -49.93 5.60
N GLY A 334 26.50 -50.04 5.24
CA GLY A 334 27.62 -49.78 6.14
C GLY A 334 27.66 -50.75 7.32
N ASP A 335 28.14 -50.26 8.46
CA ASP A 335 28.37 -51.05 9.67
C ASP A 335 27.07 -51.55 10.35
N ASP A 336 25.92 -50.98 9.99
CA ASP A 336 24.62 -51.40 10.52
C ASP A 336 24.23 -52.80 10.04
N LYS A 337 24.59 -53.16 8.81
CA LYS A 337 24.29 -54.48 8.22
C LYS A 337 24.94 -55.64 9.02
N PRO A 338 26.28 -55.67 9.20
CA PRO A 338 26.93 -56.71 9.99
C PRO A 338 26.56 -56.64 11.48
N ARG A 339 26.30 -55.45 12.03
CA ARG A 339 25.86 -55.29 13.43
C ARG A 339 24.48 -55.89 13.69
N LEU A 340 23.49 -55.60 12.84
CA LEU A 340 22.13 -56.15 12.97
C LEU A 340 22.12 -57.67 12.79
N ILE A 341 22.89 -58.20 11.83
CA ILE A 341 23.08 -59.65 11.65
C ILE A 341 23.72 -60.28 12.89
N SER A 342 24.72 -59.62 13.49
CA SER A 342 25.34 -60.09 14.74
C SER A 342 24.34 -60.11 15.91
N LEU A 343 23.46 -59.11 16.02
CA LEU A 343 22.42 -59.08 17.05
C LEU A 343 21.40 -60.22 16.88
N LEU A 344 20.97 -60.50 15.64
CA LEU A 344 20.08 -61.61 15.30
C LEU A 344 20.75 -62.97 15.57
N LYS A 345 22.02 -63.15 15.17
CA LYS A 345 22.78 -64.40 15.38
C LYS A 345 23.02 -64.71 16.85
N ASN A 346 23.23 -63.69 17.68
CA ASN A 346 23.57 -63.86 19.09
C ASN A 346 22.33 -63.91 20.00
N GLY A 347 21.11 -63.92 19.45
CA GLY A 347 19.88 -63.92 20.24
C GLY A 347 19.76 -62.72 21.17
N ARG A 348 20.40 -61.59 20.84
CA ARG A 348 20.52 -60.39 21.69
C ARG A 348 19.44 -59.33 21.42
N TYR A 349 18.39 -59.67 20.68
CA TYR A 349 17.13 -58.96 20.84
C TYR A 349 16.53 -59.48 22.16
N GLY A 350 16.36 -58.61 23.15
CA GLY A 350 15.82 -58.97 24.48
C GLY A 350 14.47 -59.71 24.39
N LYS A 351 13.96 -60.18 25.53
CA LYS A 351 12.65 -60.85 25.55
C LYS A 351 11.59 -59.89 24.96
N ASP A 352 10.56 -60.42 24.28
CA ASP A 352 9.48 -59.62 23.66
C ASP A 352 8.99 -58.47 24.56
N ALA A 353 8.83 -58.74 25.85
CA ALA A 353 8.41 -57.77 26.86
C ALA A 353 9.30 -56.51 26.93
N ASP A 354 10.61 -56.63 26.73
CA ASP A 354 11.58 -55.52 26.82
C ASP A 354 11.50 -54.59 25.59
N PHE A 355 11.27 -55.18 24.41
CA PHE A 355 11.04 -54.43 23.18
C PHE A 355 9.70 -53.69 23.24
N TYR A 356 8.63 -54.37 23.68
CA TYR A 356 7.32 -53.73 23.84
C TYR A 356 7.31 -52.65 24.93
N GLN A 357 8.02 -52.82 26.05
CA GLN A 357 8.17 -51.78 27.08
C GLN A 357 8.92 -50.55 26.56
N THR A 358 9.99 -50.76 25.80
CA THR A 358 10.75 -49.65 25.18
C THR A 358 9.91 -48.96 24.10
N ALA A 359 9.22 -49.71 23.25
CA ALA A 359 8.34 -49.18 22.21
C ALA A 359 7.11 -48.46 22.80
N GLU A 360 6.54 -48.97 23.90
CA GLU A 360 5.46 -48.32 24.64
C GLU A 360 5.95 -47.03 25.28
N THR A 361 7.14 -47.02 25.88
CA THR A 361 7.77 -45.81 26.44
C THR A 361 8.05 -44.77 25.35
N VAL A 362 8.56 -45.18 24.20
CA VAL A 362 8.75 -44.32 23.02
C VAL A 362 7.40 -43.78 22.50
N ARG A 363 6.33 -44.59 22.50
CA ARG A 363 4.97 -44.14 22.19
C ARG A 363 4.46 -43.14 23.23
N LYS A 364 4.71 -43.35 24.52
CA LYS A 364 4.36 -42.40 25.60
C LYS A 364 5.12 -41.09 25.46
N ILE A 365 6.39 -41.12 25.07
CA ILE A 365 7.18 -39.93 24.71
C ILE A 365 6.62 -39.25 23.47
N ALA A 366 6.22 -40.00 22.44
CA ALA A 366 5.60 -39.45 21.23
C ALA A 366 4.23 -38.81 21.52
N LYS A 367 3.47 -39.40 22.45
CA LYS A 367 2.19 -38.88 22.98
C LYS A 367 2.34 -37.84 24.09
N ARG A 368 3.58 -37.56 24.52
CA ARG A 368 3.93 -36.61 25.57
C ARG A 368 3.33 -36.89 26.96
N GLU A 369 3.15 -38.17 27.24
CA GLU A 369 2.91 -38.70 28.59
C GLU A 369 4.21 -38.79 29.41
N ILE A 370 5.38 -38.68 28.74
CA ILE A 370 6.73 -38.57 29.34
C ILE A 370 7.45 -37.43 28.60
N ASN A 371 7.89 -36.42 29.35
CA ASN A 371 8.35 -35.14 28.82
C ASN A 371 9.76 -34.78 29.22
N THR A 372 10.26 -35.24 30.37
CA THR A 372 11.61 -34.91 30.84
C THR A 372 12.51 -36.13 30.98
N GLU A 373 13.82 -35.88 30.99
CA GLU A 373 14.80 -36.94 31.26
C GLU A 373 14.63 -37.47 32.69
N GLU A 374 14.19 -36.65 33.65
CA GLU A 374 13.88 -37.08 35.02
C GLU A 374 12.67 -38.02 35.10
N GLU A 375 11.59 -37.76 34.35
CA GLU A 375 10.44 -38.67 34.26
C GLU A 375 10.84 -40.01 33.61
N LEU A 376 11.72 -39.95 32.62
CA LEU A 376 12.29 -41.13 31.99
C LEU A 376 13.20 -41.92 32.94
N GLN A 377 14.02 -41.22 33.74
CA GLN A 377 14.85 -41.83 34.79
C GLN A 377 14.00 -42.45 35.88
N SER A 378 12.87 -41.84 36.25
CA SER A 378 11.91 -42.39 37.21
C SER A 378 11.36 -43.74 36.76
N LEU A 379 11.15 -43.96 35.46
CA LEU A 379 10.73 -45.26 34.94
C LEU A 379 11.81 -46.33 35.06
N VAL A 380 13.09 -45.95 34.97
CA VAL A 380 14.22 -46.85 35.22
C VAL A 380 14.35 -47.19 36.69
N ILE A 381 14.27 -46.17 37.55
CA ILE A 381 14.34 -46.32 39.02
C ILE A 381 13.21 -47.23 39.52
N ASN A 382 12.01 -47.12 38.93
CA ASN A 382 10.84 -47.92 39.28
C ASN A 382 10.78 -49.29 38.57
N GLY A 383 11.84 -49.69 37.85
CA GLY A 383 11.93 -50.99 37.16
C GLY A 383 10.95 -51.16 35.99
N LYS A 384 10.32 -50.08 35.51
CA LYS A 384 9.39 -50.07 34.38
C LYS A 384 10.09 -49.87 33.02
N LEU A 385 11.38 -49.52 33.04
CA LEU A 385 12.23 -49.37 31.86
C LEU A 385 13.65 -49.87 32.18
N MET A 386 14.19 -50.77 31.37
CA MET A 386 15.57 -51.24 31.54
C MET A 386 16.58 -50.20 31.06
N SER A 387 17.80 -50.22 31.60
CA SER A 387 18.89 -49.27 31.27
C SER A 387 19.24 -49.21 29.78
N GLY A 388 19.10 -50.33 29.04
CA GLY A 388 19.25 -50.36 27.59
C GLY A 388 18.15 -49.61 26.83
N GLY A 389 16.88 -49.78 27.26
CA GLY A 389 15.73 -49.06 26.71
C GLY A 389 15.71 -47.58 27.08
N TYR A 390 16.25 -47.22 28.25
CA TYR A 390 16.42 -45.83 28.68
C TYR A 390 17.24 -45.00 27.70
N ASN A 391 18.39 -45.51 27.24
CA ASN A 391 19.22 -44.75 26.30
C ASN A 391 18.51 -44.53 24.97
N THR A 392 17.81 -45.55 24.45
CA THR A 392 17.02 -45.42 23.22
C THR A 392 15.85 -44.45 23.38
N ALA A 393 15.12 -44.52 24.51
CA ALA A 393 14.01 -43.63 24.80
C ALA A 393 14.48 -42.19 25.07
N ARG A 394 15.64 -42.01 25.71
CA ARG A 394 16.28 -40.71 25.93
C ARG A 394 16.73 -40.09 24.62
N ASP A 395 17.36 -40.87 23.75
CA ASP A 395 17.78 -40.39 22.43
C ASP A 395 16.55 -40.04 21.56
N PHE A 396 15.46 -40.81 21.68
CA PHE A 396 14.20 -40.48 21.04
C PHE A 396 13.57 -39.20 21.61
N LEU A 397 13.60 -39.00 22.93
CA LEU A 397 13.15 -37.78 23.61
C LEU A 397 13.94 -36.57 23.10
N LYS A 398 15.27 -36.66 23.05
CA LYS A 398 16.15 -35.62 22.50
C LYS A 398 15.86 -35.33 21.03
N LYS A 399 15.78 -36.36 20.19
CA LYS A 399 15.47 -36.19 18.75
C LYS A 399 14.06 -35.65 18.49
N ARG A 400 13.09 -36.00 19.33
CA ARG A 400 11.73 -35.43 19.29
C ARG A 400 11.78 -33.94 19.55
N ASP A 401 12.56 -33.52 20.54
CA ASP A 401 12.71 -32.11 20.90
C ASP A 401 13.54 -31.35 19.85
N GLU A 402 14.56 -31.96 19.25
CA GLU A 402 15.28 -31.41 18.07
C GLU A 402 14.33 -31.19 16.88
N LYS A 403 13.44 -32.14 16.58
CA LYS A 403 12.44 -32.00 15.52
C LYS A 403 11.42 -30.90 15.85
N GLY A 404 11.00 -30.77 17.10
CA GLY A 404 10.16 -29.67 17.57
C GLY A 404 10.88 -28.32 17.45
N PHE A 405 12.14 -28.26 17.86
CA PHE A 405 12.97 -27.07 17.81
C PHE A 405 13.28 -26.60 16.39
N ALA A 406 13.29 -27.51 15.40
CA ALA A 406 13.42 -27.13 13.99
C ALA A 406 12.26 -26.22 13.52
N HIS A 407 11.06 -26.34 14.11
CA HIS A 407 9.97 -25.40 13.84
C HIS A 407 10.21 -24.03 14.50
N VAL A 408 10.86 -24.00 15.66
CA VAL A 408 11.29 -22.77 16.34
C VAL A 408 12.36 -22.05 15.51
N GLN A 409 13.35 -22.78 15.00
CA GLN A 409 14.39 -22.20 14.14
C GLN A 409 13.80 -21.57 12.88
N ARG A 410 12.86 -22.26 12.19
CA ARG A 410 12.16 -21.68 11.03
C ARG A 410 11.35 -20.45 11.39
N ALA A 411 10.72 -20.42 12.56
CA ALA A 411 9.99 -19.24 13.04
C ALA A 411 10.93 -18.05 13.29
N LEU A 412 12.10 -18.28 13.90
CA LEU A 412 13.13 -17.25 14.11
C LEU A 412 13.70 -16.74 12.78
N ASP A 413 13.93 -17.63 11.81
CA ASP A 413 14.40 -17.25 10.47
C ASP A 413 13.34 -16.42 9.72
N GLN A 414 12.06 -16.74 9.87
CA GLN A 414 10.96 -15.95 9.32
C GLN A 414 10.94 -14.54 9.91
N LEU A 415 10.99 -14.38 11.24
CA LEU A 415 11.09 -13.05 11.88
C LEU A 415 12.30 -12.27 11.38
N LYS A 416 13.45 -12.94 11.27
CA LYS A 416 14.68 -12.32 10.74
C LYS A 416 14.51 -11.87 9.30
N SER A 417 13.81 -12.64 8.47
CA SER A 417 13.54 -12.28 7.06
C SER A 417 12.61 -11.06 6.93
N SER A 418 11.60 -10.93 7.79
CA SER A 418 10.67 -9.78 7.80
C SER A 418 11.35 -8.46 8.15
N TYR A 419 12.47 -8.50 8.89
CA TYR A 419 13.29 -7.33 9.22
C TYR A 419 14.57 -7.23 8.36
N GLY A 420 14.92 -8.30 7.63
CA GLY A 420 16.14 -8.41 6.82
C GLY A 420 16.15 -7.53 5.57
N THR A 421 15.04 -6.86 5.26
CA THR A 421 14.92 -5.85 4.19
C THR A 421 14.56 -4.45 4.71
N ALA A 422 14.45 -4.24 6.02
CA ALA A 422 14.00 -2.97 6.59
C ALA A 422 15.18 -2.08 7.03
N GLY A 423 15.39 -0.97 6.33
CA GLY A 423 16.29 0.12 6.70
C GLY A 423 17.02 0.74 5.51
N LEU A 424 17.04 2.08 5.43
CA LEU A 424 17.63 2.91 4.36
C LEU A 424 19.12 2.61 4.04
N LEU A 425 19.80 1.75 4.80
CA LEU A 425 21.23 1.43 4.68
C LEU A 425 21.58 -0.02 5.13
N GLY A 426 20.62 -0.94 5.23
CA GLY A 426 20.88 -2.32 5.66
C GLY A 426 21.26 -2.50 7.14
N ARG A 427 20.94 -1.52 8.00
CA ARG A 427 21.07 -1.60 9.46
C ARG A 427 19.71 -1.36 10.10
N MET A 428 19.32 -2.26 11.01
CA MET A 428 18.13 -2.06 11.85
C MET A 428 18.32 -0.82 12.73
N THR A 429 17.29 0.00 12.84
CA THR A 429 17.20 1.07 13.83
C THR A 429 17.20 0.49 15.25
N SER A 430 17.46 1.31 16.27
CA SER A 430 17.40 0.87 17.67
C SER A 430 16.00 0.34 18.04
N ALA A 431 14.94 0.94 17.49
CA ALA A 431 13.57 0.50 17.70
C ALA A 431 13.29 -0.86 17.03
N GLU A 432 13.80 -1.09 15.82
CA GLU A 432 13.70 -2.38 15.12
C GLU A 432 14.51 -3.48 15.82
N THR A 433 15.68 -3.13 16.36
CA THR A 433 16.54 -4.05 17.12
C THR A 433 15.87 -4.48 18.41
N GLU A 434 15.27 -3.54 19.13
CA GLU A 434 14.54 -3.82 20.36
C GLU A 434 13.26 -4.64 20.10
N ALA A 435 12.53 -4.32 19.03
CA ALA A 435 11.40 -5.11 18.57
C ALA A 435 11.82 -6.55 18.24
N TYR A 436 12.87 -6.73 17.44
CA TYR A 436 13.43 -8.04 17.06
C TYR A 436 13.84 -8.88 18.28
N ALA A 437 14.51 -8.27 19.26
CA ALA A 437 14.89 -8.94 20.50
C ALA A 437 13.66 -9.43 21.28
N ARG A 438 12.63 -8.58 21.43
CA ARG A 438 11.39 -8.93 22.14
C ARG A 438 10.62 -10.08 21.45
N MET A 439 10.54 -10.08 20.12
CA MET A 439 9.90 -11.18 19.38
C MET A 439 10.68 -12.49 19.48
N THR A 440 12.01 -12.42 19.47
CA THR A 440 12.87 -13.60 19.64
C THR A 440 12.65 -14.22 21.03
N THR A 441 12.61 -13.40 22.07
CA THR A 441 12.28 -13.86 23.43
C THR A 441 10.89 -14.50 23.48
N GLU A 442 9.89 -13.89 22.85
CA GLU A 442 8.52 -14.41 22.80
C GLU A 442 8.42 -15.81 22.15
N VAL A 443 9.16 -16.04 21.06
CA VAL A 443 9.23 -17.35 20.39
C VAL A 443 9.87 -18.40 21.29
N MET A 444 10.93 -18.02 22.02
CA MET A 444 11.61 -18.91 22.96
C MET A 444 10.76 -19.23 24.19
N ASP A 445 9.97 -18.28 24.69
CA ASP A 445 9.06 -18.49 25.81
C ASP A 445 7.90 -19.43 25.44
N LEU A 446 7.33 -19.29 24.23
CA LEU A 446 6.34 -20.23 23.71
C LEU A 446 6.89 -21.65 23.58
N TRP A 447 8.15 -21.79 23.17
CA TRP A 447 8.83 -23.08 23.09
C TRP A 447 8.97 -23.70 24.48
N ASN A 448 9.46 -22.94 25.45
CA ASN A 448 9.64 -23.42 26.81
C ASN A 448 8.31 -23.85 27.46
N ASP A 449 7.22 -23.12 27.21
CA ASP A 449 5.87 -23.49 27.67
C ASP A 449 5.34 -24.77 26.99
N LEU A 450 5.55 -24.92 25.67
CA LEU A 450 5.18 -26.13 24.93
C LEU A 450 5.92 -27.37 25.42
N VAL A 451 7.20 -27.22 25.75
CA VAL A 451 8.03 -28.29 26.30
C VAL A 451 7.59 -28.65 27.71
N SER A 452 7.38 -27.66 28.59
CA SER A 452 7.03 -27.89 29.99
C SER A 452 5.67 -28.56 30.18
N ARG A 453 4.68 -28.27 29.32
CA ARG A 453 3.33 -28.88 29.39
C ARG A 453 3.16 -30.12 28.54
N GLY A 454 4.19 -30.56 27.83
CA GLY A 454 4.11 -31.75 26.98
C GLY A 454 3.19 -31.59 25.76
N ALA A 455 3.28 -30.49 25.00
CA ALA A 455 2.46 -30.24 23.81
C ALA A 455 2.90 -31.01 22.54
N GLY A 456 2.01 -31.77 21.89
CA GLY A 456 2.38 -32.69 20.78
C GLY A 456 3.07 -32.03 19.56
N ILE A 457 3.71 -32.81 18.68
CA ILE A 457 4.42 -32.26 17.52
C ILE A 457 3.51 -31.48 16.56
N ASP A 458 2.25 -31.91 16.39
CA ASP A 458 1.27 -31.19 15.60
C ASP A 458 0.87 -29.86 16.26
N GLU A 459 0.77 -29.81 17.59
CA GLU A 459 0.50 -28.59 18.35
C GLU A 459 1.69 -27.62 18.33
N ILE A 460 2.92 -28.14 18.32
CA ILE A 460 4.15 -27.34 18.12
C ILE A 460 4.17 -26.78 16.69
N ARG A 461 3.90 -27.62 15.68
CA ARG A 461 3.85 -27.20 14.27
C ARG A 461 2.79 -26.13 14.05
N GLU A 462 1.62 -26.30 14.65
CA GLU A 462 0.53 -25.33 14.59
C GLU A 462 0.91 -24.05 15.33
N THR A 463 1.52 -24.14 16.53
CA THR A 463 1.93 -22.96 17.31
C THR A 463 2.93 -22.09 16.54
N PHE A 464 3.91 -22.72 15.88
CA PHE A 464 4.93 -22.04 15.07
C PHE A 464 4.58 -22.00 13.57
N ALA A 465 3.30 -22.07 13.21
CA ALA A 465 2.87 -21.92 11.83
C ALA A 465 3.18 -20.49 11.31
N PRO A 466 3.48 -20.32 10.00
CA PRO A 466 3.88 -19.01 9.46
C PRO A 466 2.92 -17.86 9.79
N SER A 467 1.62 -18.12 9.75
CA SER A 467 0.59 -17.15 10.11
C SER A 467 0.71 -16.68 11.57
N ASN A 468 1.06 -17.58 12.50
CA ASN A 468 1.20 -17.27 13.93
C ASN A 468 2.42 -16.41 14.20
N ILE A 469 3.51 -16.68 13.49
CA ILE A 469 4.74 -15.90 13.56
C ILE A 469 4.53 -14.50 13.01
N ASP A 470 3.78 -14.35 11.91
CA ASP A 470 3.39 -13.04 11.39
C ASP A 470 2.53 -12.24 12.37
N GLY A 471 1.68 -12.92 13.15
CA GLY A 471 0.96 -12.31 14.26
C GLY A 471 1.90 -11.70 15.30
N ILE A 472 2.93 -12.46 15.72
CA ILE A 472 3.95 -11.98 16.69
C ILE A 472 4.72 -10.79 16.10
N GLY A 473 5.07 -10.86 14.81
CA GLY A 473 5.69 -9.78 14.06
C GLY A 473 4.93 -8.46 14.14
N LYS A 474 3.61 -8.51 13.96
CA LYS A 474 2.75 -7.33 13.97
C LYS A 474 2.61 -6.70 15.36
N SER A 475 2.52 -7.51 16.41
CA SER A 475 2.33 -7.05 17.80
C SER A 475 3.51 -6.29 18.39
N TYR A 476 4.70 -6.42 17.81
CA TYR A 476 5.91 -5.75 18.26
C TYR A 476 6.49 -4.78 17.19
N SER A 477 5.68 -4.41 16.19
CA SER A 477 6.11 -3.52 15.12
C SER A 477 6.54 -2.13 15.64
N PRO A 478 7.62 -1.52 15.12
CA PRO A 478 8.07 -0.19 15.52
C PRO A 478 7.00 0.92 15.41
N ASN A 479 6.07 0.79 14.45
CA ASN A 479 5.03 1.79 14.17
C ASN A 479 3.68 1.49 14.85
N ILE A 480 3.65 0.58 15.83
CA ILE A 480 2.41 0.15 16.46
C ILE A 480 1.68 1.29 17.17
N LYS A 481 2.41 2.26 17.74
CA LYS A 481 1.82 3.44 18.40
C LYS A 481 1.07 4.33 17.41
N ASP A 482 1.63 4.58 16.23
CA ASP A 482 1.01 5.41 15.19
C ASP A 482 -0.22 4.72 14.60
N ASN A 483 -0.15 3.40 14.42
CA ASN A 483 -1.28 2.60 13.96
C ASN A 483 -2.45 2.59 14.97
N LEU A 484 -2.14 2.52 16.26
CA LEU A 484 -3.13 2.59 17.33
C LEU A 484 -3.76 3.97 17.44
N GLN A 485 -2.96 5.04 17.29
CA GLN A 485 -3.46 6.41 17.27
C GLN A 485 -4.44 6.64 16.11
N SER A 486 -4.07 6.23 14.90
CA SER A 486 -4.95 6.33 13.73
C SER A 486 -6.28 5.58 13.90
N MET A 487 -6.30 4.50 14.67
CA MET A 487 -7.53 3.78 14.99
C MET A 487 -8.37 4.49 16.05
N MET A 488 -7.75 5.00 17.11
CA MET A 488 -8.47 5.81 18.11
C MET A 488 -9.18 6.97 17.43
N ASP A 489 -8.49 7.68 16.54
CA ASP A 489 -9.04 8.80 15.77
C ASP A 489 -10.26 8.35 14.92
N LYS A 490 -10.17 7.18 14.25
CA LYS A 490 -11.27 6.63 13.44
C LYS A 490 -12.51 6.21 14.25
N PHE A 491 -12.33 5.74 15.48
CA PHE A 491 -13.44 5.29 16.33
C PHE A 491 -14.03 6.43 17.17
N GLU A 492 -13.23 7.43 17.50
CA GLU A 492 -13.69 8.70 18.09
C GLU A 492 -14.59 9.48 17.13
N GLU A 493 -14.34 9.42 15.81
CA GLU A 493 -15.18 10.07 14.79
C GLU A 493 -16.55 9.43 14.57
N LYS A 494 -16.74 8.14 14.88
CA LYS A 494 -17.90 7.38 14.37
C LYS A 494 -19.07 7.16 15.33
N GLU A 495 -18.88 6.85 16.62
CA GLU A 495 -20.00 6.71 17.58
C GLU A 495 -19.50 6.87 19.03
N GLY A 496 -19.37 8.12 19.51
CA GLY A 496 -18.67 8.55 20.73
C GLY A 496 -19.12 8.02 22.10
N ASN A 497 -19.91 6.95 22.19
CA ASN A 497 -20.22 6.27 23.46
C ASN A 497 -20.24 4.74 23.40
N LYS A 498 -20.32 4.11 22.21
CA LYS A 498 -20.33 2.64 22.10
C LYS A 498 -18.96 2.01 22.22
N TYR A 499 -17.91 2.77 21.92
CA TYR A 499 -16.53 2.27 21.89
C TYR A 499 -15.64 2.90 22.96
N ALA A 500 -16.20 3.64 23.93
CA ALA A 500 -15.42 4.35 24.94
C ALA A 500 -14.47 3.43 25.74
N ALA A 501 -14.97 2.25 26.15
CA ALA A 501 -14.15 1.25 26.83
C ALA A 501 -13.04 0.66 25.93
N PHE A 502 -13.30 0.54 24.63
CA PHE A 502 -12.32 0.06 23.65
C PHE A 502 -11.23 1.12 23.37
N ILE A 503 -11.63 2.39 23.25
CA ILE A 503 -10.71 3.53 23.04
C ILE A 503 -9.82 3.74 24.28
N GLU A 504 -10.37 3.62 25.49
CA GLU A 504 -9.57 3.65 26.74
C GLU A 504 -8.54 2.52 26.78
N ASP A 505 -8.90 1.32 26.31
CA ASP A 505 -7.97 0.19 26.27
C ASP A 505 -6.84 0.40 25.25
N LEU A 506 -7.15 0.96 24.08
CA LEU A 506 -6.15 1.36 23.08
C LEU A 506 -5.21 2.46 23.62
N ARG A 507 -5.73 3.44 24.37
CA ARG A 507 -4.90 4.49 25.01
C ARG A 507 -3.95 3.92 26.06
N ALA A 508 -4.41 2.99 26.89
CA ALA A 508 -3.58 2.34 27.90
C ALA A 508 -2.44 1.53 27.26
N GLN A 509 -2.70 0.89 26.11
CA GLN A 509 -1.67 0.18 25.33
C GLN A 509 -0.66 1.15 24.68
N ALA A 510 -1.11 2.27 24.12
CA ALA A 510 -0.22 3.29 23.52
C ALA A 510 0.76 3.91 24.54
N LYS A 511 0.34 4.03 25.80
CA LYS A 511 1.16 4.52 26.93
C LYS A 511 2.10 3.46 27.52
N GLY A 512 1.98 2.19 27.12
CA GLY A 512 2.74 1.09 27.69
C GLY A 512 2.30 0.68 29.10
N GLU A 513 1.15 1.19 29.57
CA GLU A 513 0.55 0.84 30.87
C GLU A 513 -0.08 -0.57 30.84
N LYS A 514 -0.33 -1.10 29.63
CA LYS A 514 -0.71 -2.50 29.36
C LYS A 514 0.17 -3.09 28.25
N PRO A 515 0.47 -4.41 28.26
CA PRO A 515 1.16 -5.07 27.15
C PRO A 515 0.30 -4.97 25.87
N PHE A 516 0.96 -4.85 24.70
CA PHE A 516 0.27 -4.82 23.41
C PHE A 516 -0.45 -6.16 23.19
N LYS A 517 -1.79 -6.12 23.18
CA LYS A 517 -2.69 -7.26 23.02
C LYS A 517 -3.46 -7.06 21.71
N ALA A 518 -3.35 -7.99 20.76
CA ALA A 518 -4.18 -7.91 19.56
C ALA A 518 -5.68 -8.14 19.96
N LEU A 519 -6.69 -7.31 19.55
CA LEU A 519 -7.24 -7.16 18.16
C LEU A 519 -8.44 -6.17 17.85
N PRO A 520 -9.11 -6.04 16.63
CA PRO A 520 -9.36 -6.96 15.43
C PRO A 520 -8.88 -6.49 14.01
N ASN A 521 -8.50 -7.33 13.00
CA ASN A 521 -8.97 -8.66 12.49
C ASN A 521 -7.94 -9.85 12.55
N GLU A 522 -7.47 -10.24 13.74
CA GLU A 522 -6.56 -11.37 13.95
C GLU A 522 -7.29 -12.67 13.70
N ASN A 523 -6.49 -13.58 13.22
CA ASN A 523 -6.34 -14.89 13.77
C ASN A 523 -4.93 -15.32 13.33
N PRO A 524 -4.05 -15.66 14.28
CA PRO A 524 -3.36 -16.93 14.08
C PRO A 524 -2.92 -17.60 15.42
N ALA A 525 -3.59 -18.63 15.96
CA ALA A 525 -5.03 -18.78 16.10
C ALA A 525 -5.47 -18.02 17.38
N ASP A 526 -6.03 -16.83 17.16
CA ASP A 526 -6.39 -15.69 18.05
C ASP A 526 -5.32 -15.28 19.07
N PHE A 527 -4.16 -15.02 18.46
CA PHE A 527 -2.82 -14.75 19.00
C PHE A 527 -2.26 -15.83 19.95
N LEU A 528 -2.57 -17.09 19.63
CA LEU A 528 -2.30 -18.31 20.41
C LEU A 528 -3.21 -18.46 21.63
N SER A 529 -4.50 -18.20 21.38
CA SER A 529 -5.62 -18.20 22.32
C SER A 529 -5.43 -17.18 23.45
N ARG A 530 -5.43 -15.89 23.04
CA ARG A 530 -5.17 -14.66 23.82
C ARG A 530 -3.75 -14.49 24.38
N LYS A 531 -2.89 -15.45 24.06
CA LYS A 531 -1.70 -15.95 24.79
C LYS A 531 -2.04 -16.80 26.02
N ARG A 532 -2.58 -18.01 25.82
CA ARG A 532 -2.75 -19.12 26.79
C ARG A 532 -3.12 -18.75 28.24
N LYS A 533 -4.04 -17.79 28.45
CA LYS A 533 -4.55 -17.25 29.75
C LYS A 533 -3.82 -15.98 30.20
N ASN A 534 -4.00 -14.81 29.60
CA ASN A 534 -5.27 -14.09 29.75
C ASN A 534 -6.47 -14.78 29.12
#